data_AF-A0A1M5ZIN0-F1
#
_entry.id   AF-A0A1M5ZIN0-F1
#
_cell.length_a   1.000
_cell.length_b   1.000
_cell.length_c   1.000
_cell.angle_alpha   90.00
_cell.angle_beta   90.00
_cell.angle_gamma   90.00
#
_symmetry.space_group_name_H-M   'P 1'
#
loop_
_entity.id
_entity.type
_entity.pdbx_description
1 polymer ?
#
loop_
_entity_poly.entity_id
_entity_poly.type
_entity_poly.pdbx_seq_one_letter_code
_entity_poly.pdbx_strand_id
1 'polypeptide(L)'
;MDMDGSITKEIESLLTESGLSEGVVSIINGWLDSSFGSKGRYGWAQLTLITCDSTGGVPEEGLRGAVAMELYALAADILDDIQDQDNNDLPWRKVPPAQGINLATCILVLSYKALSGLSNPRHFEEASKVFNQMGLQVCDGQFQEFLNDSKDRITLEEYFKVINKKSCGLTAGACKIGAILGEADQTLVDRLEEFGMCLGMMGQIKNDLDDFLNLETKSDFIKGRKTLPFVYLLNVLDEIEAEELKYLSTLAIKGLTNFGTNEKGQLRELVINEGTIHYCSVIHEMYMQRALEIVNRIPISEKSKEKLIQLVG
;
A
#
# COMPACT_ATOMS: atom_id res chain seq x y z
N MET A 1 16.22 -11.33 15.90
CA MET A 1 17.12 -10.30 15.36
C MET A 1 16.39 -8.98 15.46
N ASP A 2 17.04 -7.93 15.91
CA ASP A 2 16.45 -6.58 15.91
C ASP A 2 16.42 -6.07 14.46
N MET A 3 15.31 -6.32 13.76
CA MET A 3 15.15 -5.91 12.36
C MET A 3 15.13 -4.39 12.23
N ASP A 4 14.39 -3.71 13.11
CA ASP A 4 14.27 -2.25 13.08
C ASP A 4 15.62 -1.57 13.29
N GLY A 5 16.42 -2.04 14.25
CA GLY A 5 17.77 -1.51 14.47
C GLY A 5 18.71 -1.77 13.30
N SER A 6 18.51 -2.84 12.53
CA SER A 6 19.31 -3.13 11.32
C SER A 6 18.89 -2.23 10.16
N ILE A 7 17.57 -2.07 9.94
CA ILE A 7 17.00 -1.19 8.91
C ILE A 7 17.40 0.26 9.15
N THR A 8 17.31 0.73 10.41
CA THR A 8 17.70 2.10 10.80
C THR A 8 19.15 2.37 10.42
N LYS A 9 20.08 1.46 10.79
CA LYS A 9 21.50 1.62 10.50
C LYS A 9 21.80 1.64 9.01
N GLU A 10 21.13 0.81 8.22
CA GLU A 10 21.31 0.80 6.76
C GLU A 10 20.81 2.11 6.12
N ILE A 11 19.66 2.63 6.56
CA ILE A 11 19.16 3.95 6.12
C ILE A 11 20.15 5.06 6.51
N GLU A 12 20.67 5.06 7.74
CA GLU A 12 21.66 6.04 8.19
C GLU A 12 22.96 5.99 7.37
N SER A 13 23.45 4.78 7.04
CA SER A 13 24.62 4.60 6.16
C SER A 13 24.33 5.16 4.77
N LEU A 14 23.18 4.79 4.18
CA LEU A 14 22.76 5.25 2.85
C LEU A 14 22.67 6.77 2.78
N LEU A 15 22.08 7.41 3.80
CA LEU A 15 21.96 8.87 3.89
C LEU A 15 23.33 9.53 4.05
N THR A 16 24.23 8.95 4.85
CA THR A 16 25.60 9.46 5.01
C THR A 16 26.39 9.40 3.70
N GLU A 17 26.26 8.31 2.95
CA GLU A 17 26.93 8.10 1.67
C GLU A 17 26.31 8.88 0.50
N SER A 18 25.12 9.46 0.69
CA SER A 18 24.40 10.18 -0.36
C SER A 18 25.00 11.55 -0.70
N GLY A 19 25.77 12.15 0.22
CA GLY A 19 26.27 13.52 0.08
C GLY A 19 25.19 14.61 0.18
N LEU A 20 24.00 14.27 0.65
CA LEU A 20 22.92 15.23 0.93
C LEU A 20 23.32 16.16 2.09
N SER A 21 22.75 17.37 2.10
CA SER A 21 22.98 18.31 3.20
C SER A 21 22.32 17.83 4.49
N GLU A 22 22.89 18.22 5.64
CA GLU A 22 22.35 17.85 6.97
C GLU A 22 20.87 18.23 7.13
N GLY A 23 20.45 19.36 6.56
CA GLY A 23 19.06 19.78 6.58
C GLY A 23 18.11 18.84 5.83
N VAL A 24 18.53 18.32 4.66
CA VAL A 24 17.73 17.36 3.90
C VAL A 24 17.68 16.01 4.62
N VAL A 25 18.82 15.54 5.13
CA VAL A 25 18.89 14.28 5.90
C VAL A 25 17.98 14.32 7.13
N SER A 26 18.01 15.44 7.87
CA SER A 26 17.14 15.64 9.05
C SER A 26 15.65 15.59 8.69
N ILE A 27 15.25 16.21 7.57
CA ILE A 27 13.86 16.18 7.10
C ILE A 27 13.44 14.75 6.73
N ILE A 28 14.26 14.02 5.97
CA ILE A 28 13.95 12.64 5.56
C ILE A 28 13.79 11.73 6.78
N ASN A 29 14.68 11.83 7.77
CA ASN A 29 14.57 11.07 9.01
C ASN A 29 13.27 11.41 9.77
N GLY A 30 12.93 12.70 9.89
CA GLY A 30 11.68 13.11 10.52
C GLY A 30 10.42 12.61 9.80
N TRP A 31 10.49 12.45 8.47
CA TRP A 31 9.38 11.90 7.67
C TRP A 31 9.28 10.39 7.81
N LEU A 32 10.39 9.65 7.80
CA LEU A 32 10.43 8.23 8.14
C LEU A 32 9.86 7.97 9.54
N ASP A 33 10.24 8.80 10.53
CA ASP A 33 9.72 8.67 11.89
C ASP A 33 8.20 8.92 11.99
N SER A 34 7.66 9.74 11.09
CA SER A 34 6.24 10.09 11.06
C SER A 34 5.39 9.13 10.22
N SER A 35 6.01 8.34 9.33
CA SER A 35 5.28 7.28 8.59
C SER A 35 4.98 6.06 9.47
N PHE A 36 5.52 6.02 10.69
CA PHE A 36 5.21 4.98 11.67
C PHE A 36 3.84 5.24 12.33
N GLY A 37 2.80 4.65 11.76
CA GLY A 37 1.46 4.61 12.35
C GLY A 37 1.32 3.49 13.41
N SER A 38 0.07 3.12 13.71
CA SER A 38 -0.27 1.96 14.56
C SER A 38 0.22 0.60 14.00
N LYS A 39 0.64 0.58 12.72
CA LYS A 39 1.10 -0.60 11.97
C LYS A 39 2.56 -1.00 12.25
N GLY A 40 3.28 -0.27 13.10
CA GLY A 40 4.67 -0.56 13.48
C GLY A 40 5.70 0.16 12.62
N ARG A 41 6.98 -0.02 12.97
CA ARG A 41 8.11 0.62 12.29
C ARG A 41 8.51 -0.22 11.06
N TYR A 42 8.79 0.44 9.93
CA TYR A 42 9.37 -0.18 8.74
C TYR A 42 8.62 -1.39 8.14
N GLY A 43 7.30 -1.29 8.00
CA GLY A 43 6.45 -2.41 7.57
C GLY A 43 6.85 -3.02 6.22
N TRP A 44 7.27 -2.20 5.25
CA TRP A 44 7.65 -2.67 3.91
C TRP A 44 9.02 -3.35 3.91
N ALA A 45 9.98 -2.78 4.65
CA ALA A 45 11.27 -3.43 4.87
C ALA A 45 11.11 -4.77 5.62
N GLN A 46 10.30 -4.81 6.68
CA GLN A 46 10.06 -6.03 7.44
C GLN A 46 9.41 -7.11 6.58
N LEU A 47 8.40 -6.79 5.76
CA LEU A 47 7.79 -7.73 4.82
C LEU A 47 8.83 -8.34 3.87
N THR A 48 9.67 -7.48 3.30
CA THR A 48 10.75 -7.89 2.38
C THR A 48 11.77 -8.79 3.09
N LEU A 49 12.20 -8.44 4.30
CA LEU A 49 13.15 -9.22 5.10
C LEU A 49 12.57 -10.55 5.56
N ILE A 50 11.33 -10.59 6.03
CA ILE A 50 10.67 -11.83 6.45
C ILE A 50 10.58 -12.79 5.27
N THR A 51 10.26 -12.29 4.07
CA THR A 51 10.19 -13.12 2.87
C THR A 51 11.57 -13.63 2.43
N CYS A 52 12.60 -12.78 2.52
CA CYS A 52 13.99 -13.15 2.27
C CYS A 52 14.48 -14.22 3.26
N ASP A 53 14.32 -14.01 4.57
CA ASP A 53 14.69 -14.97 5.60
C ASP A 53 13.92 -16.30 5.46
N SER A 54 12.66 -16.23 5.02
CA SER A 54 11.83 -17.42 4.81
C SER A 54 12.32 -18.34 3.69
N THR A 55 13.13 -17.81 2.77
CA THR A 55 13.59 -18.51 1.56
C THR A 55 15.05 -18.93 1.60
N GLY A 56 15.81 -18.54 2.64
CA GLY A 56 17.25 -18.86 2.76
C GLY A 56 18.17 -17.63 2.78
N GLY A 57 17.58 -16.43 2.81
CA GLY A 57 18.15 -15.09 2.90
C GLY A 57 19.64 -14.90 3.14
N VAL A 58 20.27 -14.09 2.29
CA VAL A 58 21.53 -13.40 2.60
C VAL A 58 21.21 -12.11 3.37
N PRO A 59 21.63 -11.96 4.65
CA PRO A 59 21.18 -10.85 5.49
C PRO A 59 21.49 -9.45 4.94
N GLU A 60 22.67 -9.25 4.33
CA GLU A 60 23.09 -7.94 3.82
C GLU A 60 22.34 -7.55 2.54
N GLU A 61 22.19 -8.48 1.58
CA GLU A 61 21.44 -8.25 0.35
C GLU A 61 19.95 -8.02 0.64
N GLY A 62 19.36 -8.85 1.52
CA GLY A 62 17.99 -8.70 1.98
C GLY A 62 17.74 -7.34 2.61
N LEU A 63 18.69 -6.82 3.40
CA LEU A 63 18.58 -5.51 4.06
C LEU A 63 18.57 -4.36 3.04
N ARG A 64 19.45 -4.37 2.04
CA ARG A 64 19.46 -3.36 0.97
C ARG A 64 18.17 -3.34 0.16
N GLY A 65 17.67 -4.52 -0.21
CA GLY A 65 16.38 -4.64 -0.90
C GLY A 65 15.20 -4.16 -0.04
N ALA A 66 15.22 -4.47 1.25
CA ALA A 66 14.20 -4.03 2.20
C ALA A 66 14.19 -2.51 2.39
N VAL A 67 15.35 -1.88 2.53
CA VAL A 67 15.47 -0.41 2.58
C VAL A 67 15.01 0.24 1.28
N ALA A 68 15.33 -0.36 0.13
CA ALA A 68 14.81 0.13 -1.15
C ALA A 68 13.27 0.13 -1.18
N MET A 69 12.62 -0.94 -0.72
CA MET A 69 11.16 -1.02 -0.68
C MET A 69 10.53 -0.01 0.29
N GLU A 70 11.11 0.17 1.48
CA GLU A 70 10.62 1.13 2.47
C GLU A 70 10.71 2.58 1.97
N LEU A 71 11.85 2.96 1.40
CA LEU A 71 12.01 4.31 0.85
C LEU A 71 11.12 4.53 -0.38
N TYR A 72 10.94 3.51 -1.23
CA TYR A 72 10.00 3.60 -2.34
C TYR A 72 8.58 3.85 -1.84
N ALA A 73 8.12 3.07 -0.85
CA ALA A 73 6.78 3.21 -0.29
C ALA A 73 6.57 4.59 0.35
N LEU A 74 7.53 5.09 1.14
CA LEU A 74 7.46 6.44 1.70
C LEU A 74 7.35 7.50 0.60
N ALA A 75 8.13 7.40 -0.48
CA ALA A 75 8.04 8.34 -1.60
C ALA A 75 6.66 8.27 -2.29
N ALA A 76 6.12 7.06 -2.47
CA ALA A 76 4.79 6.85 -3.04
C ALA A 76 3.70 7.49 -2.16
N ASP A 77 3.73 7.24 -0.85
CA ASP A 77 2.77 7.80 0.12
C ASP A 77 2.81 9.33 0.14
N ILE A 78 4.01 9.94 0.11
CA ILE A 78 4.14 11.41 0.05
C ILE A 78 3.52 11.97 -1.23
N LEU A 79 3.77 11.33 -2.38
CA LEU A 79 3.23 11.78 -3.67
C LEU A 79 1.71 11.59 -3.74
N ASP A 80 1.21 10.47 -3.24
CA ASP A 80 -0.21 10.14 -3.09
C ASP A 80 -0.91 11.19 -2.24
N ASP A 81 -0.44 11.45 -1.02
CA ASP A 81 -1.01 12.46 -0.12
C ASP A 81 -0.98 13.87 -0.72
N ILE A 82 0.04 14.18 -1.53
CA ILE A 82 0.11 15.46 -2.26
C ILE A 82 -0.96 15.56 -3.34
N GLN A 83 -1.12 14.53 -4.16
CA GLN A 83 -2.12 14.45 -5.21
C GLN A 83 -3.54 14.50 -4.63
N ASP A 84 -3.75 13.75 -3.55
CA ASP A 84 -5.04 13.46 -2.94
C ASP A 84 -5.47 14.54 -1.94
N GLN A 85 -4.54 15.44 -1.60
CA GLN A 85 -4.72 16.52 -0.63
C GLN A 85 -5.07 16.04 0.77
N ASP A 86 -4.55 14.87 1.13
CA ASP A 86 -4.89 14.16 2.37
C ASP A 86 -3.79 14.24 3.41
N ASN A 87 -4.09 13.67 4.58
CA ASN A 87 -3.15 13.54 5.69
C ASN A 87 -2.43 14.85 6.08
N ASN A 88 -3.15 15.98 6.09
CA ASN A 88 -2.61 17.32 6.32
C ASN A 88 -1.80 17.49 7.62
N ASP A 89 -1.96 16.58 8.59
CA ASP A 89 -1.21 16.58 9.84
C ASP A 89 0.20 15.97 9.72
N LEU A 90 0.46 15.20 8.67
CA LEU A 90 1.78 14.60 8.39
C LEU A 90 2.80 15.66 7.97
N PRO A 91 4.09 15.49 8.31
CA PRO A 91 5.09 16.54 8.15
C PRO A 91 5.34 16.94 6.70
N TRP A 92 5.24 16.01 5.74
CA TRP A 92 5.37 16.32 4.31
C TRP A 92 4.19 17.13 3.76
N ARG A 93 3.06 17.16 4.46
CA ARG A 93 1.90 18.02 4.15
C ARG A 93 1.96 19.40 4.79
N LYS A 94 2.94 19.63 5.67
CA LYS A 94 3.21 20.94 6.33
C LYS A 94 4.22 21.80 5.56
N VAL A 95 4.81 21.29 4.49
CA VAL A 95 5.69 22.04 3.58
C VAL A 95 4.95 22.41 2.28
N PRO A 96 5.41 23.43 1.52
CA PRO A 96 4.86 23.71 0.20
C PRO A 96 4.88 22.47 -0.71
N PRO A 97 3.81 22.18 -1.48
CA PRO A 97 3.72 20.94 -2.29
C PRO A 97 4.92 20.72 -3.23
N ALA A 98 5.46 21.77 -3.83
CA ALA A 98 6.65 21.67 -4.68
C ALA A 98 7.90 21.17 -3.93
N GLN A 99 8.04 21.54 -2.65
CA GLN A 99 9.12 21.02 -1.79
C GLN A 99 8.87 19.56 -1.42
N GLY A 100 7.62 19.21 -1.11
CA GLY A 100 7.19 17.84 -0.87
C GLY A 100 7.51 16.91 -2.05
N ILE A 101 7.14 17.31 -3.26
CA ILE A 101 7.43 16.57 -4.50
C ILE A 101 8.93 16.40 -4.72
N ASN A 102 9.72 17.46 -4.53
CA ASN A 102 11.17 17.39 -4.71
C ASN A 102 11.82 16.43 -3.70
N LEU A 103 11.39 16.45 -2.44
CA LEU A 103 11.89 15.55 -1.40
C LEU A 103 11.43 14.10 -1.62
N ALA A 104 10.18 13.87 -2.03
CA ALA A 104 9.70 12.54 -2.41
C ALA A 104 10.51 11.97 -3.60
N THR A 105 10.81 12.81 -4.59
CA THR A 105 11.69 12.43 -5.71
C THR A 105 13.11 12.09 -5.22
N CYS A 106 13.64 12.84 -4.27
CA CYS A 106 14.94 12.53 -3.65
C CYS A 106 14.92 11.18 -2.93
N ILE A 107 13.87 10.90 -2.15
CA ILE A 107 13.67 9.61 -1.46
C ILE A 107 13.54 8.45 -2.47
N LEU A 108 12.85 8.67 -3.59
CA LEU A 108 12.76 7.68 -4.68
C LEU A 108 14.12 7.42 -5.34
N VAL A 109 14.99 8.43 -5.46
CA VAL A 109 16.37 8.21 -5.92
C VAL A 109 17.19 7.46 -4.86
N LEU A 110 16.97 7.72 -3.57
CA LEU A 110 17.62 6.98 -2.49
C LEU A 110 17.18 5.52 -2.45
N SER A 111 15.90 5.21 -2.73
CA SER A 111 15.44 3.81 -2.83
C SER A 111 16.16 3.06 -3.94
N TYR A 112 16.32 3.68 -5.11
CA TYR A 112 17.12 3.09 -6.19
C TYR A 112 18.61 3.00 -5.82
N LYS A 113 19.16 3.99 -5.11
CA LYS A 113 20.55 3.93 -4.62
C LYS A 113 20.76 2.73 -3.69
N ALA A 114 19.82 2.47 -2.77
CA ALA A 114 19.85 1.29 -1.90
C ALA A 114 19.84 -0.01 -2.73
N LEU A 115 18.94 -0.10 -3.72
CA LEU A 115 18.84 -1.25 -4.61
C LEU A 115 20.12 -1.46 -5.44
N SER A 116 20.71 -0.37 -5.95
CA SER A 116 21.97 -0.40 -6.71
C SER A 116 23.19 -0.79 -5.87
N GLY A 117 23.05 -0.77 -4.53
CA GLY A 117 24.05 -1.26 -3.61
C GLY A 117 24.13 -2.78 -3.53
N LEU A 118 23.19 -3.54 -4.10
CA LEU A 118 23.25 -5.01 -4.12
C LEU A 118 24.57 -5.47 -4.76
N SER A 119 25.33 -6.28 -4.02
CA SER A 119 26.69 -6.69 -4.39
C SER A 119 26.70 -7.82 -5.43
N ASN A 120 25.64 -8.63 -5.45
CA ASN A 120 25.48 -9.70 -6.43
C ASN A 120 24.81 -9.15 -7.71
N PRO A 121 25.49 -9.17 -8.88
CA PRO A 121 24.93 -8.66 -10.12
C PRO A 121 23.62 -9.33 -10.54
N ARG A 122 23.47 -10.64 -10.25
CA ARG A 122 22.24 -11.38 -10.54
C ARG A 122 21.07 -10.87 -9.69
N HIS A 123 21.31 -10.67 -8.39
CA HIS A 123 20.31 -10.13 -7.48
C HIS A 123 19.89 -8.73 -7.92
N PHE A 124 20.85 -7.87 -8.25
CA PHE A 124 20.54 -6.53 -8.74
C PHE A 124 19.71 -6.57 -10.04
N GLU A 125 20.09 -7.42 -11.01
CA GLU A 125 19.36 -7.55 -12.26
C GLU A 125 17.91 -8.02 -12.05
N GLU A 126 17.70 -9.08 -11.27
CA GLU A 126 16.38 -9.65 -11.03
C GLU A 126 15.51 -8.73 -10.17
N ALA A 127 16.06 -8.21 -9.06
CA ALA A 127 15.33 -7.31 -8.16
C ALA A 127 15.00 -5.97 -8.83
N SER A 128 15.92 -5.40 -9.63
CA SER A 128 15.64 -4.15 -10.36
C SER A 128 14.58 -4.31 -11.45
N LYS A 129 14.50 -5.46 -12.12
CA LYS A 129 13.40 -5.77 -13.06
C LYS A 129 12.05 -5.74 -12.34
N VAL A 130 11.95 -6.41 -11.19
CA VAL A 130 10.73 -6.42 -10.37
C VAL A 130 10.41 -5.01 -9.88
N PHE A 131 11.40 -4.32 -9.31
CA PHE A 131 11.25 -2.97 -8.76
C PHE A 131 10.75 -1.97 -9.81
N ASN A 132 11.33 -1.98 -11.01
CA ASN A 132 10.92 -1.10 -12.11
C ASN A 132 9.52 -1.42 -12.62
N GLN A 133 9.21 -2.70 -12.81
CA GLN A 133 7.88 -3.12 -13.29
C GLN A 133 6.79 -2.80 -12.26
N MET A 134 7.05 -3.07 -10.98
CA MET A 134 6.19 -2.71 -9.87
C MET A 134 5.99 -1.19 -9.83
N GLY A 135 7.06 -0.41 -9.94
CA GLY A 135 6.95 1.04 -9.90
C GLY A 135 6.10 1.62 -11.04
N LEU A 136 6.22 1.08 -12.25
CA LEU A 136 5.35 1.45 -13.38
C LEU A 136 3.88 1.08 -13.13
N GLN A 137 3.63 -0.09 -12.54
CA GLN A 137 2.27 -0.53 -12.21
C GLN A 137 1.65 0.34 -11.12
N VAL A 138 2.40 0.69 -10.07
CA VAL A 138 1.93 1.56 -9.00
C VAL A 138 1.57 2.95 -9.53
N CYS A 139 2.44 3.56 -10.35
CA CYS A 139 2.15 4.86 -10.96
C CYS A 139 0.93 4.81 -11.90
N ASP A 140 0.81 3.78 -12.74
CA ASP A 140 -0.38 3.60 -13.60
C ASP A 140 -1.64 3.39 -12.74
N GLY A 141 -1.57 2.54 -11.72
CA GLY A 141 -2.67 2.30 -10.78
C GLY A 141 -3.14 3.58 -10.10
N GLN A 142 -2.22 4.38 -9.58
CA GLN A 142 -2.50 5.68 -8.97
C GLN A 142 -3.24 6.62 -9.92
N PHE A 143 -2.75 6.71 -11.16
CA PHE A 143 -3.38 7.57 -12.15
C PHE A 143 -4.75 7.06 -12.58
N GLN A 144 -4.92 5.75 -12.76
CA GLN A 144 -6.21 5.15 -13.09
C GLN A 144 -7.24 5.31 -11.96
N GLU A 145 -6.82 5.25 -10.70
CA GLU A 145 -7.69 5.56 -9.55
C GLU A 145 -8.22 6.99 -9.62
N PHE A 146 -7.32 7.96 -9.83
CA PHE A 146 -7.71 9.35 -10.04
C PHE A 146 -8.70 9.54 -11.21
N LEU A 147 -8.48 8.84 -12.34
CA LEU A 147 -9.43 8.86 -13.45
C LEU A 147 -10.78 8.24 -13.09
N ASN A 148 -10.78 7.16 -12.30
CA ASN A 148 -12.00 6.49 -11.87
C ASN A 148 -12.82 7.37 -10.90
N ASP A 149 -12.17 8.13 -10.04
CA ASP A 149 -12.83 9.07 -9.12
C ASP A 149 -13.58 10.18 -9.85
N SER A 150 -13.15 10.52 -11.07
CA SER A 150 -13.85 11.49 -11.93
C SER A 150 -15.10 10.93 -12.62
N LYS A 151 -15.34 9.61 -12.59
CA LYS A 151 -16.50 8.97 -13.22
C LYS A 151 -17.68 8.90 -12.23
N ASP A 152 -18.90 8.98 -12.76
CA ASP A 152 -20.11 8.81 -11.92
C ASP A 152 -20.23 7.37 -11.38
N ARG A 153 -19.82 6.39 -12.19
CA ARG A 153 -19.87 4.95 -11.87
C ARG A 153 -18.67 4.23 -12.49
N ILE A 154 -18.14 3.26 -11.77
CA ILE A 154 -17.21 2.24 -12.29
C ILE A 154 -17.75 0.85 -11.99
N THR A 155 -17.24 -0.15 -12.72
CA THR A 155 -17.53 -1.57 -12.47
C THR A 155 -16.61 -2.13 -11.37
N LEU A 156 -17.03 -3.23 -10.75
CA LEU A 156 -16.16 -3.99 -9.83
C LEU A 156 -14.87 -4.46 -10.52
N GLU A 157 -14.93 -4.82 -11.81
CA GLU A 157 -13.75 -5.20 -12.58
C GLU A 157 -12.75 -4.04 -12.71
N GLU A 158 -13.23 -2.84 -13.04
CA GLU A 158 -12.39 -1.64 -13.08
C GLU A 158 -11.75 -1.34 -11.72
N TYR A 159 -12.51 -1.46 -10.63
CA TYR A 159 -11.99 -1.29 -9.27
C TYR A 159 -10.85 -2.28 -8.98
N PHE A 160 -11.10 -3.60 -9.11
CA PHE A 160 -10.10 -4.61 -8.80
C PHE A 160 -8.87 -4.52 -9.70
N LYS A 161 -9.03 -4.11 -10.97
CA LYS A 161 -7.92 -3.89 -11.90
C LYS A 161 -6.98 -2.78 -11.41
N VAL A 162 -7.51 -1.71 -10.84
CA VAL A 162 -6.72 -0.60 -10.29
C VAL A 162 -5.99 -1.03 -9.02
N ILE A 163 -6.71 -1.62 -8.06
CA ILE A 163 -6.13 -2.06 -6.78
C ILE A 163 -5.07 -3.15 -6.96
N ASN A 164 -5.25 -4.04 -7.94
CA ASN A 164 -4.24 -5.03 -8.30
C ASN A 164 -2.90 -4.40 -8.72
N LYS A 165 -2.93 -3.21 -9.34
CA LYS A 165 -1.72 -2.51 -9.80
C LYS A 165 -1.12 -1.60 -8.73
N LYS A 166 -1.95 -0.85 -8.00
CA LYS A 166 -1.53 0.10 -6.97
C LYS A 166 -1.05 -0.64 -5.72
N SER A 167 -1.98 -1.03 -4.86
CA SER A 167 -1.64 -1.55 -3.52
C SER A 167 -1.14 -2.98 -3.57
N CYS A 168 -1.77 -3.86 -4.35
CA CYS A 168 -1.35 -5.27 -4.41
C CYS A 168 0.02 -5.42 -5.10
N GLY A 169 0.28 -4.62 -6.14
CA GLY A 169 1.54 -4.63 -6.86
C GLY A 169 2.74 -4.30 -5.97
N LEU A 170 2.58 -3.34 -5.05
CA LEU A 170 3.64 -2.97 -4.10
C LEU A 170 3.96 -4.11 -3.11
N THR A 171 2.93 -4.72 -2.51
CA THR A 171 3.08 -5.85 -1.58
C THR A 171 3.62 -7.11 -2.26
N ALA A 172 3.14 -7.41 -3.46
CA ALA A 172 3.66 -8.48 -4.29
C ALA A 172 5.12 -8.26 -4.68
N GLY A 173 5.48 -7.02 -5.05
CA GLY A 173 6.86 -6.63 -5.35
C GLY A 173 7.80 -6.81 -4.16
N ALA A 174 7.37 -6.41 -2.94
CA ALA A 174 8.14 -6.60 -1.71
C ALA A 174 8.43 -8.08 -1.43
N CYS A 175 7.40 -8.94 -1.50
CA CYS A 175 7.55 -10.38 -1.31
C CYS A 175 8.45 -11.00 -2.39
N LYS A 176 8.24 -10.63 -3.66
CA LYS A 176 8.99 -11.16 -4.80
C LYS A 176 10.47 -10.78 -4.72
N ILE A 177 10.79 -9.52 -4.40
CA ILE A 177 12.16 -9.06 -4.18
C ILE A 177 12.77 -9.81 -3.00
N GLY A 178 12.04 -9.95 -1.89
CA GLY A 178 12.50 -10.73 -0.75
C GLY A 178 12.86 -12.17 -1.13
N ALA A 179 12.00 -12.86 -1.88
CA ALA A 179 12.22 -14.23 -2.33
C ALA A 179 13.44 -14.36 -3.26
N ILE A 180 13.62 -13.43 -4.19
CA ILE A 180 14.79 -13.36 -5.08
C ILE A 180 16.09 -13.23 -4.27
N LEU A 181 16.11 -12.32 -3.30
CA LEU A 181 17.28 -12.05 -2.45
C LEU A 181 17.56 -13.19 -1.45
N GLY A 182 16.57 -14.03 -1.18
CA GLY A 182 16.75 -15.28 -0.44
C GLY A 182 17.04 -16.50 -1.30
N GLU A 183 17.36 -16.30 -2.58
CA GLU A 183 17.73 -17.37 -3.53
C GLU A 183 16.66 -18.46 -3.72
N ALA A 184 15.38 -18.08 -3.57
CA ALA A 184 14.28 -18.95 -3.92
C ALA A 184 14.30 -19.34 -5.40
N ASP A 185 13.85 -20.55 -5.72
CA ASP A 185 13.57 -20.91 -7.11
C ASP A 185 12.37 -20.13 -7.66
N GLN A 186 12.23 -20.10 -9.00
CA GLN A 186 11.17 -19.34 -9.66
C GLN A 186 9.76 -19.76 -9.19
N THR A 187 9.56 -21.04 -8.87
CA THR A 187 8.24 -21.52 -8.42
C THR A 187 7.89 -20.92 -7.06
N LEU A 188 8.85 -20.88 -6.14
CA LEU A 188 8.68 -20.28 -4.82
C LEU A 188 8.57 -18.75 -4.90
N VAL A 189 9.34 -18.10 -5.78
CA VAL A 189 9.22 -16.66 -6.07
C VAL A 189 7.80 -16.30 -6.51
N ASP A 190 7.24 -17.03 -7.48
CA ASP A 190 5.89 -16.79 -8.00
C ASP A 190 4.82 -17.02 -6.92
N ARG A 191 4.99 -18.02 -6.07
CA ARG A 191 4.07 -18.26 -4.93
C ARG A 191 4.12 -17.15 -3.89
N LEU A 192 5.30 -16.61 -3.61
CA LEU A 192 5.44 -15.50 -2.65
C LEU A 192 4.95 -14.17 -3.24
N GLU A 193 5.04 -13.99 -4.56
CA GLU A 193 4.35 -12.90 -5.26
C GLU A 193 2.83 -13.02 -5.13
N GLU A 194 2.26 -14.20 -5.38
CA GLU A 194 0.82 -14.46 -5.18
C GLU A 194 0.37 -14.24 -3.73
N PHE A 195 1.21 -14.63 -2.76
CA PHE A 195 0.98 -14.36 -1.34
C PHE A 195 0.95 -12.86 -1.06
N GLY A 196 1.93 -12.10 -1.58
CA GLY A 196 1.98 -10.65 -1.45
C GLY A 196 0.76 -9.95 -2.10
N MET A 197 0.29 -10.45 -3.25
CA MET A 197 -0.95 -9.95 -3.86
C MET A 197 -2.16 -10.12 -2.94
N CYS A 198 -2.26 -11.26 -2.24
CA CYS A 198 -3.36 -11.51 -1.31
C CYS A 198 -3.30 -10.55 -0.11
N LEU A 199 -2.11 -10.37 0.48
CA LEU A 199 -1.92 -9.42 1.58
C LEU A 199 -2.30 -7.99 1.18
N GLY A 200 -1.86 -7.54 0.00
CA GLY A 200 -2.19 -6.20 -0.49
C GLY A 200 -3.69 -6.01 -0.71
N MET A 201 -4.37 -7.04 -1.22
CA MET A 201 -5.82 -7.00 -1.41
C MET A 201 -6.58 -6.95 -0.09
N MET A 202 -6.18 -7.76 0.89
CA MET A 202 -6.75 -7.73 2.24
C MET A 202 -6.58 -6.35 2.89
N GLY A 203 -5.37 -5.79 2.81
CA GLY A 203 -5.06 -4.47 3.33
C GLY A 203 -5.91 -3.37 2.68
N GLN A 204 -6.07 -3.41 1.35
CA GLN A 204 -6.89 -2.43 0.65
C GLN A 204 -8.36 -2.52 1.04
N ILE A 205 -8.95 -3.72 1.02
CA ILE A 205 -10.38 -3.90 1.35
C ILE A 205 -10.67 -3.41 2.76
N LYS A 206 -9.77 -3.67 3.71
CA LYS A 206 -9.88 -3.20 5.07
C LYS A 206 -9.82 -1.67 5.14
N ASN A 207 -8.81 -1.05 4.53
CA ASN A 207 -8.68 0.41 4.51
C ASN A 207 -9.91 1.06 3.86
N ASP A 208 -10.33 0.59 2.69
CA ASP A 208 -11.52 1.07 1.97
C ASP A 208 -12.78 1.04 2.85
N LEU A 209 -12.98 -0.06 3.59
CA LEU A 209 -14.15 -0.21 4.45
C LEU A 209 -14.06 0.71 5.67
N ASP A 210 -12.91 0.75 6.34
CA ASP A 210 -12.69 1.57 7.53
C ASP A 210 -12.85 3.07 7.19
N ASP A 211 -12.25 3.53 6.08
CA ASP A 211 -12.32 4.92 5.64
C ASP A 211 -13.70 5.29 5.10
N PHE A 212 -14.40 4.40 4.40
CA PHE A 212 -15.76 4.63 3.94
C PHE A 212 -16.76 4.79 5.10
N LEU A 213 -16.59 4.00 6.18
CA LEU A 213 -17.46 4.08 7.36
C LEU A 213 -17.13 5.27 8.28
N ASN A 214 -15.94 5.85 8.17
CA ASN A 214 -15.49 6.97 8.99
C ASN A 214 -16.01 8.34 8.50
N LEU A 215 -17.34 8.53 8.59
CA LEU A 215 -18.02 9.73 8.11
C LEU A 215 -17.75 11.01 8.92
N GLU A 216 -16.96 10.95 10.01
CA GLU A 216 -16.64 12.11 10.85
C GLU A 216 -15.37 12.83 10.42
N THR A 217 -14.38 12.09 9.89
CA THR A 217 -13.08 12.65 9.49
C THR A 217 -12.77 12.27 8.05
N LYS A 218 -12.84 13.24 7.11
CA LYS A 218 -12.31 13.13 5.74
C LYS A 218 -12.41 11.72 5.11
N SER A 219 -13.57 11.05 5.21
CA SER A 219 -13.77 9.74 4.59
C SER A 219 -13.55 9.78 3.08
N ASP A 220 -13.19 8.63 2.53
CA ASP A 220 -13.17 8.37 1.10
C ASP A 220 -14.49 8.72 0.41
N PHE A 221 -15.62 8.47 1.09
CA PHE A 221 -16.93 8.88 0.60
C PHE A 221 -17.06 10.39 0.42
N ILE A 222 -16.57 11.17 1.39
CA ILE A 222 -16.60 12.65 1.34
C ILE A 222 -15.71 13.18 0.22
N LYS A 223 -14.63 12.48 -0.12
CA LYS A 223 -13.74 12.84 -1.23
C LYS A 223 -14.22 12.34 -2.59
N GLY A 224 -15.30 11.55 -2.62
CA GLY A 224 -15.84 10.98 -3.85
C GLY A 224 -15.05 9.79 -4.39
N ARG A 225 -14.23 9.14 -3.55
CA ARG A 225 -13.43 7.97 -3.95
C ARG A 225 -14.33 6.80 -4.33
N LYS A 226 -13.95 6.08 -5.39
CA LYS A 226 -14.66 4.87 -5.83
C LYS A 226 -14.11 3.61 -5.17
N THR A 227 -14.15 3.58 -3.84
CA THR A 227 -13.73 2.41 -3.03
C THR A 227 -14.69 1.23 -3.18
N LEU A 228 -14.26 0.05 -2.72
CA LEU A 228 -15.08 -1.17 -2.84
C LEU A 228 -16.51 -1.02 -2.29
N PRO A 229 -16.74 -0.45 -1.08
CA PRO A 229 -18.10 -0.25 -0.57
C PRO A 229 -18.98 0.59 -1.51
N PHE A 230 -18.42 1.67 -2.08
CA PHE A 230 -19.14 2.55 -2.99
C PHE A 230 -19.51 1.85 -4.30
N VAL A 231 -18.53 1.16 -4.89
CA VAL A 231 -18.70 0.46 -6.18
C VAL A 231 -19.66 -0.71 -6.03
N TYR A 232 -19.59 -1.45 -4.92
CA TYR A 232 -20.53 -2.50 -4.58
C TYR A 232 -21.96 -1.97 -4.49
N LEU A 233 -22.19 -0.90 -3.71
CA LEU A 233 -23.51 -0.31 -3.56
C LEU A 233 -24.09 0.11 -4.92
N LEU A 234 -23.33 0.84 -5.74
CA LEU A 234 -23.79 1.22 -7.09
C LEU A 234 -24.02 0.03 -8.02
N ASN A 235 -23.48 -1.15 -7.71
CA ASN A 235 -23.69 -2.36 -8.49
C ASN A 235 -24.99 -3.10 -8.11
N VAL A 236 -25.42 -3.02 -6.85
CA VAL A 236 -26.57 -3.79 -6.33
C VAL A 236 -27.85 -2.96 -6.18
N LEU A 237 -27.72 -1.65 -5.92
CA LEU A 237 -28.84 -0.73 -5.76
C LEU A 237 -29.65 -0.60 -7.05
N ASP A 238 -30.96 -0.35 -6.88
CA ASP A 238 -31.81 0.02 -8.01
C ASP A 238 -31.49 1.44 -8.52
N GLU A 239 -32.12 1.86 -9.61
CA GLU A 239 -31.82 3.15 -10.24
C GLU A 239 -32.13 4.34 -9.32
N ILE A 240 -33.15 4.25 -8.47
CA ILE A 240 -33.56 5.35 -7.58
C ILE A 240 -32.55 5.46 -6.43
N GLU A 241 -32.23 4.36 -5.77
CA GLU A 241 -31.29 4.33 -4.66
C GLU A 241 -29.85 4.63 -5.12
N ALA A 242 -29.47 4.21 -6.33
CA ALA A 242 -28.18 4.55 -6.91
C ALA A 242 -28.03 6.06 -7.17
N GLU A 243 -29.08 6.72 -7.64
CA GLU A 243 -29.09 8.19 -7.77
C GLU A 243 -29.06 8.88 -6.41
N GLU A 244 -29.73 8.33 -5.38
CA GLU A 244 -29.63 8.82 -4.00
C GLU A 244 -28.19 8.73 -3.48
N LEU A 245 -27.50 7.59 -3.65
CA LEU A 245 -26.11 7.43 -3.24
C LEU A 245 -25.17 8.43 -3.93
N LYS A 246 -25.33 8.65 -5.24
CA LYS A 246 -24.56 9.64 -6.00
C LYS A 246 -24.84 11.07 -5.52
N TYR A 247 -26.09 11.37 -5.19
CA TYR A 247 -26.48 12.65 -4.62
C TYR A 247 -25.80 12.87 -3.26
N LEU A 248 -25.84 11.88 -2.37
CA LEU A 248 -25.15 11.92 -1.06
C LEU A 248 -23.64 12.15 -1.23
N SER A 249 -23.00 11.47 -2.18
CA SER A 249 -21.58 11.67 -2.48
C SER A 249 -21.30 13.09 -3.00
N THR A 250 -22.16 13.61 -3.88
CA THR A 250 -22.04 14.99 -4.40
C THR A 250 -22.19 16.05 -3.30
N LEU A 251 -23.12 15.84 -2.37
CA LEU A 251 -23.31 16.72 -1.22
C LEU A 251 -22.05 16.73 -0.33
N ALA A 252 -21.47 15.56 -0.10
CA ALA A 252 -20.28 15.39 0.71
C ALA A 252 -19.06 16.10 0.09
N ILE A 253 -18.81 15.92 -1.22
CA ILE A 253 -17.68 16.52 -1.96
C ILE A 253 -17.76 18.05 -1.95
N LYS A 254 -18.97 18.63 -2.11
CA LYS A 254 -19.13 20.09 -2.18
C LYS A 254 -18.92 20.80 -0.83
N GLY A 255 -18.65 20.05 0.24
CA GLY A 255 -18.39 20.62 1.58
C GLY A 255 -19.56 21.46 2.10
N LEU A 256 -20.77 21.22 1.58
CA LEU A 256 -21.94 21.99 1.95
C LEU A 256 -22.34 21.60 3.38
N THR A 257 -22.91 22.54 4.12
CA THR A 257 -23.57 22.37 5.43
C THR A 257 -24.66 21.29 5.49
N ASN A 258 -24.84 20.52 4.40
CA ASN A 258 -25.95 19.63 4.12
C ASN A 258 -25.56 18.15 4.08
N PHE A 259 -24.30 17.76 4.31
CA PHE A 259 -23.96 16.36 4.62
C PHE A 259 -23.87 16.19 6.14
N GLY A 260 -25.03 16.24 6.78
CA GLY A 260 -25.18 16.24 8.23
C GLY A 260 -25.56 14.87 8.78
N THR A 261 -26.10 14.86 9.99
CA THR A 261 -26.54 13.64 10.68
C THR A 261 -27.55 12.83 9.88
N ASN A 262 -28.44 13.50 9.14
CA ASN A 262 -29.48 12.86 8.34
C ASN A 262 -28.90 12.10 7.15
N GLU A 263 -28.05 12.75 6.36
CA GLU A 263 -27.43 12.19 5.15
C GLU A 263 -26.46 11.04 5.52
N LYS A 264 -25.72 11.19 6.62
CA LYS A 264 -24.93 10.10 7.21
C LYS A 264 -25.81 8.92 7.64
N GLY A 265 -27.02 9.20 8.14
CA GLY A 265 -28.02 8.20 8.49
C GLY A 265 -28.50 7.42 7.26
N GLN A 266 -28.88 8.12 6.19
CA GLN A 266 -29.29 7.51 4.92
C GLN A 266 -28.19 6.62 4.33
N LEU A 267 -26.94 7.10 4.30
CA LEU A 267 -25.81 6.29 3.84
C LEU A 267 -25.64 5.02 4.68
N ARG A 268 -25.76 5.12 6.01
CA ARG A 268 -25.69 3.95 6.91
C ARG A 268 -26.82 2.96 6.66
N GLU A 269 -28.03 3.44 6.39
CA GLU A 269 -29.16 2.56 6.03
C GLU A 269 -28.89 1.79 4.74
N LEU A 270 -28.40 2.46 3.68
CA LEU A 270 -28.00 1.79 2.43
C LEU A 270 -26.92 0.73 2.69
N VAL A 271 -25.89 1.06 3.46
CA VAL A 271 -24.79 0.14 3.83
C VAL A 271 -25.31 -1.11 4.56
N ILE A 272 -26.27 -0.93 5.47
CA ILE A 272 -26.85 -2.03 6.26
C ILE A 272 -27.77 -2.89 5.40
N ASN A 273 -28.70 -2.26 4.65
CA ASN A 273 -29.72 -2.95 3.87
C ASN A 273 -29.11 -3.81 2.76
N GLU A 274 -28.07 -3.30 2.09
CA GLU A 274 -27.39 -4.01 1.00
C GLU A 274 -26.27 -4.94 1.47
N GLY A 275 -26.01 -5.02 2.77
CA GLY A 275 -24.99 -5.91 3.32
C GLY A 275 -23.56 -5.58 2.89
N THR A 276 -23.24 -4.30 2.64
CA THR A 276 -21.94 -3.85 2.13
C THR A 276 -20.78 -4.28 3.01
N ILE A 277 -20.93 -4.20 4.34
CA ILE A 277 -19.91 -4.68 5.29
C ILE A 277 -19.68 -6.18 5.13
N HIS A 278 -20.75 -6.95 4.94
CA HIS A 278 -20.65 -8.40 4.75
C HIS A 278 -19.95 -8.74 3.45
N TYR A 279 -20.29 -8.05 2.35
CA TYR A 279 -19.61 -8.21 1.07
C TYR A 279 -18.10 -7.96 1.19
N CYS A 280 -17.67 -6.80 1.72
CA CYS A 280 -16.26 -6.50 1.93
C CYS A 280 -15.56 -7.54 2.82
N SER A 281 -16.22 -7.98 3.89
CA SER A 281 -15.69 -9.01 4.80
C SER A 281 -15.49 -10.36 4.10
N VAL A 282 -16.43 -10.77 3.23
CA VAL A 282 -16.31 -12.00 2.44
C VAL A 282 -15.15 -11.92 1.46
N ILE A 283 -14.98 -10.80 0.74
CA ILE A 283 -13.84 -10.64 -0.17
C ILE A 283 -12.52 -10.67 0.62
N HIS A 284 -12.44 -9.96 1.75
CA HIS A 284 -11.25 -10.00 2.63
C HIS A 284 -10.93 -11.45 3.07
N GLU A 285 -11.93 -12.18 3.58
CA GLU A 285 -11.79 -13.57 4.01
C GLU A 285 -11.32 -14.50 2.88
N MET A 286 -11.85 -14.31 1.67
CA MET A 286 -11.42 -15.10 0.50
C MET A 286 -9.92 -14.96 0.22
N TYR A 287 -9.39 -13.74 0.26
CA TYR A 287 -7.95 -13.51 0.06
C TYR A 287 -7.11 -13.96 1.25
N MET A 288 -7.65 -13.85 2.47
CA MET A 288 -7.03 -14.40 3.68
C MET A 288 -6.84 -15.92 3.58
N GLN A 289 -7.90 -16.65 3.24
CA GLN A 289 -7.83 -18.11 3.06
C GLN A 289 -6.88 -18.49 1.93
N ARG A 290 -6.87 -17.73 0.82
CA ARG A 290 -5.93 -17.95 -0.27
C ARG A 290 -4.48 -17.74 0.16
N ALA A 291 -4.19 -16.70 0.94
CA ALA A 291 -2.85 -16.45 1.48
C ALA A 291 -2.39 -17.61 2.37
N LEU A 292 -3.26 -18.09 3.27
CA LEU A 292 -2.98 -19.25 4.13
C LEU A 292 -2.76 -20.53 3.33
N GLU A 293 -3.56 -20.79 2.28
CA GLU A 293 -3.39 -21.94 1.40
C GLU A 293 -2.02 -21.92 0.70
N ILE A 294 -1.58 -20.75 0.22
CA ILE A 294 -0.26 -20.58 -0.38
C ILE A 294 0.84 -20.91 0.62
N VAL A 295 0.83 -20.29 1.81
CA VAL A 295 1.87 -20.49 2.84
C VAL A 295 1.95 -21.95 3.28
N ASN A 296 0.82 -22.63 3.40
CA ASN A 296 0.79 -24.04 3.80
C ASN A 296 1.40 -24.98 2.74
N ARG A 297 1.41 -24.59 1.47
CA ARG A 297 1.87 -25.43 0.34
C ARG A 297 3.30 -25.15 -0.11
N ILE A 298 3.88 -24.00 0.24
CA ILE A 298 5.26 -23.69 -0.15
C ILE A 298 6.28 -24.50 0.67
N PRO A 299 7.39 -24.95 0.04
CA PRO A 299 8.38 -25.83 0.67
C PRO A 299 9.41 -25.06 1.52
N ILE A 300 8.93 -24.30 2.53
CA ILE A 300 9.78 -23.59 3.50
C ILE A 300 9.68 -24.21 4.89
N SER A 301 10.57 -23.83 5.80
CA SER A 301 10.55 -24.33 7.18
C SER A 301 9.26 -23.96 7.91
N GLU A 302 8.80 -24.79 8.85
CA GLU A 302 7.60 -24.48 9.65
C GLU A 302 7.73 -23.16 10.41
N LYS A 303 8.93 -22.86 10.93
CA LYS A 303 9.23 -21.56 11.55
C LYS A 303 9.04 -20.39 10.58
N SER A 304 9.39 -20.57 9.30
CA SER A 304 9.18 -19.55 8.27
C SER A 304 7.69 -19.41 7.92
N LYS A 305 6.95 -20.52 7.87
CA LYS A 305 5.49 -20.50 7.69
C LYS A 305 4.80 -19.75 8.81
N GLU A 306 5.16 -20.01 10.06
CA GLU A 306 4.62 -19.30 11.23
C GLU A 306 4.79 -17.78 11.10
N LYS A 307 5.96 -17.31 10.65
CA LYS A 307 6.21 -15.89 10.40
C LYS A 307 5.33 -15.32 9.29
N LEU A 308 5.18 -16.04 8.16
CA LEU A 308 4.32 -15.59 7.07
C LEU A 308 2.84 -15.60 7.45
N ILE A 309 2.39 -16.57 8.24
CA ILE A 309 1.02 -16.64 8.76
C ILE A 309 0.73 -15.44 9.68
N GLN A 310 1.68 -15.00 10.50
CA GLN A 310 1.52 -13.80 11.34
C GLN A 310 1.30 -12.52 10.54
N LEU A 311 1.73 -12.46 9.27
CA LEU A 311 1.48 -11.31 8.39
C LEU A 311 0.04 -11.27 7.86
N VAL A 312 -0.67 -12.40 7.89
CA VAL A 312 -2.04 -12.53 7.37
C VAL A 312 -3.07 -11.93 8.36
N GLY A 313 -2.82 -12.03 9.66
CA GLY A 313 -3.74 -11.56 10.72
C GLY A 313 -3.86 -12.54 11.87
#